data_AF-A0A0D2AGD6-F1
#
_entry.id   AF-A0A0D2AGD6-F1
#
_cell.length_a   1.000
_cell.length_b   1.000
_cell.length_c   1.000
_cell.angle_alpha   90.00
_cell.angle_beta   90.00
_cell.angle_gamma   90.00
#
_symmetry.space_group_name_H-M   'P 1'
#
loop_
_entity.id
_entity.type
_entity.pdbx_description
1 polymer ?
#
loop_
_entity_poly.entity_id
_entity_poly.type
_entity_poly.pdbx_seq_one_letter_code
_entity_poly.pdbx_strand_id
1 'polypeptide(L)'
;MMDSIIDDKNMVAQINTQAWTFWNRLVIQASEANECIRHSLAAISSLHEWLEFTKRTPWQNHSFTLHYTKAITEINQNHGKLPLEIILVACVLFAHCDFLMGASAAGLTHLKSGQRIIQESKKKQAQLSPEVRQLIQPVIEGFIMKSANYRLTETSNVEAGTNGGGGTTYSLPEMPKVFRDLDQANKFLQQALYWVLLLELGQPNHLSTSMAPGVRKYVADWATSFGQWKVTYEVDDPLLKDWQLLLLAHHRMALLILKSLPPENDRSYSRAAADFRIMFAQLRTFLRGGYTELVPKYSDNLILKVHVGFIAPLFFLATECRARDLRHNALEALRDLKVVEGHWNSCVAYAIAKTATEIDKDVNNQAKPGKTVRIKLDSVDRWKDGTMTLKYYKVLDNVVAGEAELKTITEPACHHEVNMQWPVVRVVQLHGFQAAVKPRKLQCCCRSQKPER
;
A
#
# COMPACT_ATOMS: atom_id res chain seq x y z
N MET A 1 28.91 5.58 -5.56
CA MET A 1 28.84 5.93 -4.12
C MET A 1 27.39 6.32 -3.79
N MET A 2 26.47 5.37 -3.98
CA MET A 2 25.07 5.46 -3.54
C MET A 2 24.94 4.33 -2.53
N ASP A 3 25.48 4.58 -1.33
CA ASP A 3 25.30 3.69 -0.22
C ASP A 3 23.82 3.76 0.15
N SER A 4 23.17 2.65 -0.19
CA SER A 4 21.87 2.20 0.26
C SER A 4 21.50 2.80 1.61
N ILE A 5 20.58 3.78 1.60
CA ILE A 5 19.85 4.26 2.79
C ILE A 5 19.24 3.08 3.58
N ILE A 6 19.11 1.92 2.94
CA ILE A 6 18.46 0.70 3.43
C ILE A 6 19.45 -0.16 4.26
N ASP A 7 20.76 0.02 4.12
CA ASP A 7 21.76 -0.80 4.83
C ASP A 7 22.21 -0.23 6.18
N ASP A 8 22.03 1.07 6.41
CA ASP A 8 22.27 1.68 7.72
C ASP A 8 21.03 1.58 8.61
N LYS A 9 20.99 0.52 9.43
CA LYS A 9 19.92 0.27 10.41
C LYS A 9 19.70 1.45 11.36
N ASN A 10 20.76 2.17 11.73
CA ASN A 10 20.65 3.29 12.65
C ASN A 10 19.99 4.48 11.95
N MET A 11 20.37 4.74 10.69
CA MET A 11 19.76 5.79 9.88
C MET A 11 18.27 5.51 9.60
N VAL A 12 17.90 4.28 9.25
CA VAL A 12 16.48 3.91 9.03
C VAL A 12 15.67 4.01 10.32
N ALA A 13 16.21 3.54 11.44
CA ALA A 13 15.55 3.66 12.74
C ALA A 13 15.36 5.13 13.12
N GLN A 14 16.41 5.94 12.93
CA GLN A 14 16.39 7.38 13.19
C GLN A 14 15.35 8.09 12.32
N ILE A 15 15.28 7.80 11.01
CA ILE A 15 14.27 8.38 10.09
C ILE A 15 12.85 8.00 10.53
N ASN A 16 12.62 6.74 10.90
CA ASN A 16 11.31 6.30 11.37
C ASN A 16 10.91 6.97 12.69
N THR A 17 11.85 7.09 13.64
CA THR A 17 11.61 7.81 14.89
C THR A 17 11.33 9.28 14.63
N GLN A 18 12.10 9.94 13.76
CA GLN A 18 11.91 11.34 13.39
C GLN A 18 10.55 11.56 12.73
N ALA A 19 10.15 10.70 11.78
CA ALA A 19 8.84 10.77 11.14
C ALA A 19 7.70 10.55 12.16
N TRP A 20 7.85 9.59 13.07
CA TRP A 20 6.88 9.35 14.12
C TRP A 20 6.75 10.57 15.05
N THR A 21 7.86 11.17 15.48
CA THR A 21 7.88 12.38 16.30
C THR A 21 7.31 13.59 15.56
N PHE A 22 7.55 13.71 14.26
CA PHE A 22 6.94 14.75 13.43
C PHE A 22 5.41 14.66 13.50
N TRP A 23 4.84 13.50 13.17
CA TRP A 23 3.38 13.35 13.10
C TRP A 23 2.69 13.32 14.47
N ASN A 24 3.26 12.61 15.45
CA ASN A 24 2.59 12.36 16.73
C ASN A 24 2.89 13.40 17.80
N ARG A 25 3.90 14.27 17.59
CA ARG A 25 4.24 15.34 18.54
C ARG A 25 4.19 16.70 17.89
N LEU A 26 5.04 16.94 16.88
CA LEU A 26 5.22 18.29 16.33
C LEU A 26 3.95 18.83 15.67
N VAL A 27 3.31 18.04 14.79
CA VAL A 27 2.07 18.44 14.11
C VAL A 27 0.94 18.69 15.11
N ILE A 28 0.79 17.83 16.12
CA ILE A 28 -0.25 17.95 17.15
C ILE A 28 -0.05 19.22 18.00
N GLN A 29 1.18 19.45 18.47
CA GLN A 29 1.51 20.66 19.23
C GLN A 29 1.30 21.92 18.38
N ALA A 30 1.69 21.88 17.10
CA ALA A 30 1.49 22.98 16.18
C ALA A 30 0.00 23.27 15.91
N SER A 31 -0.87 22.25 15.85
CA SER A 31 -2.32 22.43 15.70
C SER A 31 -3.01 23.04 16.92
N GLU A 32 -2.49 22.78 18.12
CA GLU A 32 -3.00 23.42 19.33
C GLU A 32 -2.64 24.91 19.36
N ALA A 33 -1.43 25.27 18.95
CA ALA A 33 -0.96 26.65 19.00
C ALA A 33 -1.34 27.51 17.78
N ASN A 34 -1.57 26.92 16.60
CA ASN A 34 -1.74 27.66 15.34
C ASN A 34 -3.01 27.21 14.60
N GLU A 35 -3.93 28.16 14.36
CA GLU A 35 -5.21 27.89 13.71
C GLU A 35 -5.07 27.36 12.28
N CYS A 36 -4.09 27.87 11.52
CA CYS A 36 -3.81 27.37 10.18
C CYS A 36 -3.50 25.87 10.17
N ILE A 37 -2.66 25.40 11.09
CA ILE A 37 -2.30 23.98 11.21
C ILE A 37 -3.49 23.17 11.70
N ARG A 38 -4.27 23.70 12.65
CA ARG A 38 -5.50 23.06 13.13
C ARG A 38 -6.48 22.80 11.99
N HIS A 39 -6.70 23.80 11.15
CA HIS A 39 -7.56 23.68 9.98
C HIS A 39 -6.98 22.78 8.90
N SER A 40 -5.67 22.84 8.62
CA SER A 40 -5.02 21.88 7.70
C SER A 40 -5.16 20.44 8.18
N LEU A 41 -5.01 20.19 9.49
CA LEU A 41 -5.13 18.87 10.10
C LEU A 41 -6.58 18.36 10.08
N ALA A 42 -7.57 19.23 10.30
CA ALA A 42 -8.99 18.90 10.17
C ALA A 42 -9.35 18.58 8.70
N ALA A 43 -8.79 19.32 7.75
CA ALA A 43 -9.01 19.10 6.32
C ALA A 43 -8.49 17.73 5.87
N ILE A 44 -7.22 17.40 6.14
CA ILE A 44 -6.64 16.10 5.77
C ILE A 44 -7.39 14.94 6.43
N SER A 45 -7.76 15.08 7.70
CA SER A 45 -8.49 14.04 8.44
C SER A 45 -9.87 13.80 7.84
N SER A 46 -10.63 14.87 7.58
CA SER A 46 -11.95 14.78 6.96
C SER A 46 -11.88 14.20 5.55
N LEU A 47 -10.87 14.60 4.76
CA LEU A 47 -10.69 14.10 3.40
C LEU A 47 -10.32 12.61 3.39
N HIS A 48 -9.39 12.20 4.25
CA HIS A 48 -9.01 10.81 4.41
C HIS A 48 -10.21 9.95 4.79
N GLU A 49 -10.96 10.35 5.82
CA GLU A 49 -12.17 9.67 6.26
C GLU A 49 -13.22 9.57 5.15
N TRP A 50 -13.47 10.67 4.43
CA TRP A 50 -14.41 10.71 3.32
C TRP A 50 -14.06 9.75 2.19
N LEU A 51 -12.81 9.79 1.75
CA LEU A 51 -12.31 8.91 0.69
C LEU A 51 -12.40 7.44 1.09
N GLU A 52 -12.04 7.16 2.34
CA GLU A 52 -12.02 5.81 2.86
C GLU A 52 -13.44 5.22 2.96
N PHE A 53 -14.40 5.96 3.50
CA PHE A 53 -15.71 5.42 3.79
C PHE A 53 -16.75 5.57 2.68
N THR A 54 -16.72 6.67 1.94
CA THR A 54 -17.85 7.02 1.06
C THR A 54 -17.64 6.62 -0.40
N LYS A 55 -16.39 6.40 -0.84
CA LYS A 55 -16.00 6.26 -2.26
C LYS A 55 -16.51 7.39 -3.16
N ARG A 56 -16.94 8.51 -2.55
CA ARG A 56 -17.41 9.69 -3.26
C ARG A 56 -16.23 10.53 -3.67
N THR A 57 -16.49 11.43 -4.60
CA THR A 57 -15.44 12.29 -5.12
C THR A 57 -15.00 13.30 -4.05
N PRO A 58 -13.70 13.60 -3.95
CA PRO A 58 -13.17 14.48 -2.90
C PRO A 58 -13.85 15.85 -2.79
N TRP A 59 -14.23 16.45 -3.93
CA TRP A 59 -14.84 17.79 -3.99
C TRP A 59 -16.26 17.88 -3.40
N GLN A 60 -16.90 16.74 -3.14
CA GLN A 60 -18.20 16.70 -2.46
C GLN A 60 -18.08 16.81 -0.94
N ASN A 61 -16.87 16.70 -0.39
CA ASN A 61 -16.64 16.86 1.03
C ASN A 61 -16.61 18.34 1.43
N HIS A 62 -17.75 18.84 1.93
CA HIS A 62 -17.87 20.23 2.37
C HIS A 62 -16.93 20.56 3.55
N SER A 63 -16.74 19.64 4.50
CA SER A 63 -15.87 19.84 5.66
C SER A 63 -14.40 19.98 5.25
N PHE A 64 -13.95 19.18 4.28
CA PHE A 64 -12.62 19.34 3.67
C PHE A 64 -12.48 20.75 3.07
N THR A 65 -13.39 21.14 2.17
CA THR A 65 -13.33 22.45 1.49
C THR A 65 -13.34 23.62 2.47
N LEU A 66 -14.19 23.54 3.50
CA LEU A 66 -14.29 24.56 4.55
C LEU A 66 -12.97 24.72 5.31
N HIS A 67 -12.42 23.62 5.83
CA HIS A 67 -11.20 23.67 6.62
C HIS A 67 -9.96 23.98 5.79
N TYR A 68 -9.87 23.45 4.57
CA TYR A 68 -8.81 23.78 3.63
C TYR A 68 -8.78 25.28 3.33
N THR A 69 -9.94 25.88 3.05
CA THR A 69 -10.07 27.32 2.79
C THR A 69 -9.72 28.15 4.02
N LYS A 70 -10.22 27.77 5.21
CA LYS A 70 -9.88 28.47 6.45
C LYS A 70 -8.36 28.44 6.73
N ALA A 71 -7.70 27.30 6.52
CA ALA A 71 -6.26 27.19 6.71
C ALA A 71 -5.47 28.16 5.80
N ILE A 72 -5.86 28.29 4.53
CA ILE A 72 -5.25 29.24 3.60
C ILE A 72 -5.50 30.68 4.04
N THR A 73 -6.74 31.00 4.43
CA THR A 73 -7.10 32.33 4.94
C THR A 73 -6.24 32.72 6.14
N GLU A 74 -6.07 31.83 7.11
CA GLU A 74 -5.23 32.07 8.29
C GLU A 74 -3.75 32.30 7.92
N ILE A 75 -3.21 31.53 6.96
CA ILE A 75 -1.84 31.73 6.47
C ILE A 75 -1.68 33.10 5.81
N ASN A 76 -2.65 33.50 4.98
CA ASN A 76 -2.61 34.77 4.27
C ASN A 76 -2.76 35.97 5.22
N GLN A 77 -3.63 35.86 6.24
CA GLN A 77 -3.81 36.90 7.24
C GLN A 77 -2.58 37.07 8.14
N ASN A 78 -1.86 35.98 8.41
CA ASN A 78 -0.66 35.98 9.24
C ASN A 78 0.64 35.97 8.41
N HIS A 79 0.56 36.36 7.14
CA HIS A 79 1.71 36.35 6.24
C HIS A 79 2.88 37.18 6.80
N GLY A 80 4.08 36.59 6.78
CA GLY A 80 5.29 37.20 7.35
C GLY A 80 5.42 37.16 8.88
N LYS A 81 4.37 36.76 9.61
CA LYS A 81 4.40 36.60 11.09
C LYS A 81 4.57 35.14 11.52
N LEU A 82 4.18 34.19 10.67
CA LEU A 82 4.25 32.77 11.00
C LEU A 82 5.71 32.29 11.11
N PRO A 83 6.05 31.53 12.15
CA PRO A 83 7.36 30.90 12.25
C PRO A 83 7.62 29.96 11.06
N LEU A 84 8.90 29.82 10.70
CA LEU A 84 9.33 28.99 9.59
C LEU A 84 8.85 27.54 9.75
N GLU A 85 8.93 26.97 10.95
CA GLU A 85 8.47 25.61 11.21
C GLU A 85 6.98 25.42 10.88
N ILE A 86 6.14 26.42 11.16
CA ILE A 86 4.70 26.36 10.93
C ILE A 86 4.40 26.38 9.43
N ILE A 87 5.08 27.24 8.67
CA ILE A 87 4.94 27.29 7.21
C ILE A 87 5.33 25.94 6.59
N LEU A 88 6.43 25.34 7.05
CA LEU A 88 6.90 24.06 6.51
C LEU A 88 5.98 22.89 6.89
N VAL A 89 5.43 22.87 8.12
CA VAL A 89 4.40 21.90 8.51
C VAL A 89 3.16 22.06 7.63
N ALA A 90 2.72 23.29 7.37
CA ALA A 90 1.61 23.55 6.45
C ALA A 90 1.91 23.00 5.04
N CYS A 91 3.11 23.23 4.49
CA CYS A 91 3.50 22.64 3.20
C CYS A 91 3.34 21.11 3.17
N VAL A 92 3.75 20.42 4.24
CA VAL A 92 3.58 18.96 4.33
C VAL A 92 2.09 18.59 4.38
N LEU A 93 1.28 19.24 5.20
CA LEU A 93 -0.14 18.92 5.33
C LEU A 93 -0.93 19.19 4.03
N PHE A 94 -0.71 20.34 3.40
CA PHE A 94 -1.33 20.68 2.11
C PHE A 94 -0.90 19.72 1.01
N ALA A 95 0.38 19.30 0.99
CA ALA A 95 0.82 18.29 0.04
C ALA A 95 0.02 16.98 0.16
N HIS A 96 -0.28 16.55 1.39
CA HIS A 96 -1.08 15.34 1.61
C HIS A 96 -2.55 15.53 1.23
N CYS A 97 -3.14 16.70 1.48
CA CYS A 97 -4.46 17.02 0.95
C CYS A 97 -4.49 16.86 -0.57
N ASP A 98 -3.52 17.43 -1.29
CA ASP A 98 -3.43 17.33 -2.74
C ASP A 98 -3.18 15.90 -3.23
N PHE A 99 -2.34 15.13 -2.54
CA PHE A 99 -2.15 13.72 -2.85
C PHE A 99 -3.44 12.92 -2.70
N LEU A 100 -4.20 13.15 -1.64
CA LEU A 100 -5.50 12.51 -1.42
C LEU A 100 -6.55 12.96 -2.45
N MET A 101 -6.49 14.21 -2.90
CA MET A 101 -7.31 14.73 -4.01
C MET A 101 -6.92 14.14 -5.38
N GLY A 102 -5.80 13.40 -5.47
CA GLY A 102 -5.22 12.91 -6.72
C GLY A 102 -4.42 13.97 -7.49
N ALA A 103 -4.29 15.19 -6.96
CA ALA A 103 -3.56 16.31 -7.55
C ALA A 103 -2.06 16.23 -7.24
N SER A 104 -1.40 15.15 -7.66
CA SER A 104 -0.01 14.84 -7.28
C SER A 104 1.00 15.96 -7.62
N ALA A 105 0.79 16.67 -8.73
CA ALA A 105 1.61 17.81 -9.14
C ALA A 105 1.52 18.99 -8.16
N ALA A 106 0.31 19.31 -7.68
CA ALA A 106 0.09 20.34 -6.68
C ALA A 106 0.75 19.96 -5.35
N GLY A 107 0.57 18.72 -4.92
CA GLY A 107 1.20 18.24 -3.68
C GLY A 107 2.74 18.26 -3.74
N LEU A 108 3.32 17.90 -4.89
CA LEU A 108 4.77 18.04 -5.11
C LEU A 108 5.22 19.50 -5.14
N THR A 109 4.39 20.41 -5.65
CA THR A 109 4.68 21.85 -5.64
C THR A 109 4.76 22.39 -4.21
N HIS A 110 3.90 21.94 -3.30
CA HIS A 110 4.02 22.28 -1.87
C HIS A 110 5.33 21.77 -1.26
N LEU A 111 5.70 20.51 -1.51
CA LEU A 111 6.95 19.94 -0.98
C LEU A 111 8.19 20.65 -1.54
N LYS A 112 8.23 20.89 -2.86
CA LYS A 112 9.32 21.62 -3.51
C LYS A 112 9.43 23.06 -3.00
N SER A 113 8.30 23.71 -2.74
CA SER A 113 8.29 25.05 -2.14
C SER A 113 8.86 25.02 -0.73
N GLY A 114 8.47 24.07 0.11
CA GLY A 114 9.06 23.88 1.44
C GLY A 114 10.56 23.62 1.38
N GLN A 115 11.02 22.79 0.45
CA GLN A 115 12.45 22.55 0.22
C GLN A 115 13.20 23.82 -0.20
N ARG A 116 12.61 24.62 -1.09
CA ARG A 116 13.19 25.90 -1.53
C ARG A 116 13.32 26.88 -0.35
N ILE A 117 12.29 27.01 0.48
CA ILE A 117 12.32 27.86 1.69
C ILE A 117 13.47 27.45 2.61
N ILE A 118 13.64 26.15 2.88
CA ILE A 118 14.76 25.63 3.71
C ILE A 118 16.11 26.00 3.09
N GLN A 119 16.27 25.85 1.77
CA GLN A 119 17.51 26.18 1.07
C GLN A 119 17.82 27.67 1.13
N GLU A 120 16.82 28.53 0.96
CA GLU A 120 16.98 29.99 1.06
C GLU A 120 17.36 30.42 2.48
N SER A 121 16.74 29.85 3.51
CA SER A 121 17.13 30.10 4.91
C SER A 121 18.58 29.69 5.19
N LYS A 122 19.04 28.55 4.66
CA LYS A 122 20.45 28.13 4.77
C LYS A 122 21.39 29.10 4.07
N LYS A 123 21.05 29.56 2.86
CA LYS A 123 21.84 30.55 2.10
C LYS A 123 21.96 31.89 2.85
N LYS A 124 20.90 32.31 3.53
CA LYS A 124 20.88 33.52 4.38
C LYS A 124 21.59 33.32 5.73
N GLN A 125 22.27 32.19 5.95
CA GLN A 125 22.94 31.83 7.20
C GLN A 125 22.01 31.86 8.43
N ALA A 126 20.70 31.72 8.22
CA ALA A 126 19.75 31.67 9.32
C ALA A 126 19.91 30.33 10.07
N GLN A 127 19.99 30.40 11.40
CA GLN A 127 20.07 29.20 12.21
C GLN A 127 18.71 28.48 12.21
N LEU A 128 18.62 27.37 11.48
CA LEU A 128 17.42 26.54 11.46
C LEU A 128 17.22 25.87 12.83
N SER A 129 15.98 25.86 13.32
CA SER A 129 15.64 25.16 14.56
C SER A 129 15.95 23.65 14.45
N PRO A 130 16.22 22.97 15.58
CA PRO A 130 16.38 21.52 15.61
C PRO A 130 15.18 20.79 15.00
N GLU A 131 13.96 21.29 15.23
CA GLU A 131 12.72 20.74 14.71
C GLU A 131 12.72 20.76 13.17
N VAL A 132 13.09 21.89 12.56
CA VAL A 132 13.17 22.00 11.10
C VAL A 132 14.20 21.01 10.54
N ARG A 133 15.39 20.95 11.15
CA ARG A 133 16.50 20.12 10.64
C ARG A 133 16.26 18.62 10.83
N GLN A 134 15.70 18.20 11.96
CA GLN A 134 15.62 16.79 12.35
C GLN A 134 14.24 16.17 12.10
N LEU A 135 13.16 16.96 12.08
CA LEU A 135 11.80 16.44 11.98
C LEU A 135 11.12 16.82 10.66
N ILE A 136 11.28 18.07 10.20
CA ILE A 136 10.53 18.56 9.03
C ILE A 136 11.28 18.30 7.71
N GLN A 137 12.53 18.72 7.62
CA GLN A 137 13.34 18.59 6.40
C GLN A 137 13.43 17.12 5.92
N PRO A 138 13.71 16.13 6.79
CA PRO A 138 13.80 14.72 6.36
C PRO A 138 12.47 14.18 5.83
N VAL A 139 11.33 14.66 6.37
CA VAL A 139 10.00 14.27 5.88
C VAL A 139 9.76 14.82 4.48
N ILE A 140 10.03 16.10 4.24
CA ILE A 140 9.90 16.73 2.91
C ILE A 140 10.79 16.02 1.88
N GLU A 141 12.07 15.84 2.20
CA GLU A 141 13.04 15.17 1.32
C GLU A 141 12.66 13.71 1.07
N GLY A 142 12.21 13.00 2.09
CA GLY A 142 11.75 11.62 1.99
C GLY A 142 10.55 11.48 1.04
N PHE A 143 9.58 12.39 1.09
CA PHE A 143 8.45 12.39 0.16
C PHE A 143 8.84 12.75 -1.27
N ILE A 144 9.71 13.73 -1.47
CA ILE A 144 10.23 14.09 -2.81
C ILE A 144 11.04 12.92 -3.42
N MET A 145 11.85 12.24 -2.61
CA MET A 145 12.60 11.07 -3.07
C MET A 145 11.68 9.90 -3.41
N LYS A 146 10.64 9.66 -2.59
CA LYS A 146 9.62 8.64 -2.88
C LYS A 146 8.86 8.96 -4.17
N SER A 147 8.46 10.21 -4.41
CA SER A 147 7.75 10.57 -5.65
C SER A 147 8.61 10.38 -6.90
N ALA A 148 9.93 10.65 -6.81
CA ALA A 148 10.87 10.31 -7.87
C ALA A 148 10.99 8.79 -8.10
N ASN A 149 10.87 7.98 -7.05
CA ASN A 149 10.84 6.52 -7.14
C ASN A 149 9.53 5.97 -7.74
N TYR A 150 8.41 6.69 -7.63
CA TYR A 150 7.14 6.34 -8.30
C TYR A 150 7.02 6.97 -9.69
N ARG A 151 8.03 7.75 -10.14
CA ARG A 151 8.08 8.51 -11.41
C ARG A 151 6.70 9.03 -11.82
N LEU A 152 6.09 9.82 -10.94
CA LEU A 152 5.11 10.82 -11.35
C LEU A 152 5.86 11.95 -12.07
N THR A 153 6.55 11.61 -13.16
CA THR A 153 7.23 12.59 -13.98
C THR A 153 6.17 13.29 -14.82
N GLU A 154 5.96 14.57 -14.52
CA GLU A 154 5.36 15.52 -15.45
C GLU A 154 6.13 15.44 -16.77
N THR A 155 5.55 14.84 -17.82
CA THR A 155 5.87 15.26 -19.17
C THR A 155 4.94 16.42 -19.46
N SER A 156 5.38 17.63 -19.12
CA SER A 156 4.81 18.83 -19.70
C SER A 156 5.12 18.77 -21.20
N ASN A 157 4.14 18.40 -22.02
CA ASN A 157 4.18 18.76 -23.43
C ASN A 157 4.09 20.28 -23.47
N VAL A 158 5.24 20.95 -23.46
CA VAL A 158 5.35 22.36 -23.82
C VAL A 158 5.23 22.42 -25.33
N GLU A 159 4.02 22.15 -25.85
CA GLU A 159 3.66 22.64 -27.16
C GLU A 159 3.22 24.09 -26.96
N ALA A 160 4.13 25.00 -27.35
CA ALA A 160 3.85 26.41 -27.38
C ALA A 160 2.68 26.69 -28.33
N GLY A 161 1.57 27.14 -27.76
CA GLY A 161 0.48 27.75 -28.48
C GLY A 161 -0.69 26.82 -28.80
N THR A 162 -1.66 26.75 -27.90
CA THR A 162 -3.06 27.16 -28.13
C THR A 162 -3.92 26.75 -26.92
N ASN A 163 -4.90 27.59 -26.60
CA ASN A 163 -5.79 27.41 -25.46
C ASN A 163 -6.59 26.09 -25.57
N GLY A 164 -6.35 25.16 -24.64
CA GLY A 164 -7.18 23.98 -24.45
C GLY A 164 -6.55 22.94 -23.52
N GLY A 165 -7.08 22.82 -22.30
CA GLY A 165 -6.86 21.76 -21.30
C GLY A 165 -5.60 20.87 -21.45
N GLY A 166 -4.49 21.27 -20.84
CA GLY A 166 -3.29 20.44 -20.75
C GLY A 166 -3.54 19.17 -19.94
N GLY A 167 -3.77 18.05 -20.62
CA GLY A 167 -3.86 16.73 -20.01
C GLY A 167 -2.49 16.30 -19.47
N THR A 168 -2.37 16.08 -18.17
CA THR A 168 -1.20 15.47 -17.55
C THR A 168 -1.07 14.02 -18.03
N THR A 169 0.00 13.73 -18.79
CA THR A 169 0.28 12.35 -19.25
C THR A 169 1.19 11.67 -18.23
N TYR A 170 0.70 10.57 -17.63
CA TYR A 170 1.47 9.74 -16.72
C TYR A 170 2.28 8.73 -17.55
N SER A 171 3.61 8.77 -17.46
CA SER A 171 4.49 7.83 -18.16
C SER A 171 5.01 6.75 -17.21
N LEU A 172 4.94 5.49 -17.63
CA LEU A 172 5.51 4.38 -16.86
C LEU A 172 7.05 4.42 -16.98
N PRO A 173 7.80 4.07 -15.91
CA PRO A 173 9.24 3.91 -16.00
C PRO A 173 9.64 2.91 -17.08
N GLU A 174 10.79 3.12 -17.71
CA GLU A 174 11.40 2.09 -18.56
C GLU A 174 11.92 0.93 -17.70
N MET A 175 11.60 -0.30 -18.10
CA MET A 175 12.11 -1.51 -17.46
C MET A 175 13.58 -1.75 -17.91
N PRO A 176 14.54 -1.93 -16.98
CA PRO A 176 15.90 -2.31 -17.32
C PRO A 176 15.90 -3.65 -18.07
N LYS A 177 16.75 -3.81 -19.10
CA LYS A 177 16.86 -5.09 -19.83
C LYS A 177 17.21 -6.26 -18.89
N VAL A 178 18.15 -6.01 -17.96
CA VAL A 178 18.58 -6.99 -16.95
C VAL A 178 18.68 -6.28 -15.61
N PHE A 179 18.23 -6.91 -14.54
CA PHE A 179 18.41 -6.39 -13.19
C PHE A 179 19.87 -6.56 -12.74
N ARG A 180 20.35 -5.62 -11.92
CA ARG A 180 21.69 -5.68 -11.32
C ARG A 180 21.73 -6.68 -10.17
N ASP A 181 20.67 -6.69 -9.37
CA ASP A 181 20.54 -7.47 -8.15
C ASP A 181 19.05 -7.72 -7.83
N LEU A 182 18.81 -8.50 -6.78
CA LEU A 182 17.46 -8.83 -6.34
C LEU A 182 16.72 -7.61 -5.74
N ASP A 183 17.43 -6.63 -5.16
CA ASP A 183 16.82 -5.42 -4.61
C ASP A 183 16.21 -4.56 -5.71
N GLN A 184 16.92 -4.38 -6.82
CA GLN A 184 16.40 -3.71 -8.01
C GLN A 184 15.19 -4.46 -8.58
N ALA A 185 15.24 -5.79 -8.66
CA ALA A 185 14.09 -6.58 -9.10
C ALA A 185 12.86 -6.37 -8.19
N ASN A 186 13.05 -6.41 -6.88
CA ASN A 186 12.02 -6.15 -5.86
C ASN A 186 11.43 -4.73 -6.01
N LYS A 187 12.27 -3.71 -6.19
CA LYS A 187 11.81 -2.31 -6.39
C LYS A 187 10.89 -2.17 -7.60
N PHE A 188 11.30 -2.71 -8.75
CA PHE A 188 10.48 -2.66 -9.97
C PHE A 188 9.21 -3.51 -9.86
N LEU A 189 9.24 -4.60 -9.09
CA LEU A 189 8.04 -5.39 -8.79
C LEU A 189 7.04 -4.63 -7.91
N GLN A 190 7.51 -3.91 -6.88
CA GLN A 190 6.66 -3.06 -6.04
C GLN A 190 5.98 -1.98 -6.86
N GLN A 191 6.68 -1.37 -7.82
CA GLN A 191 6.11 -0.43 -8.78
C GLN A 191 5.04 -1.11 -9.64
N ALA A 192 5.33 -2.29 -10.19
CA ALA A 192 4.38 -3.04 -11.01
C ALA A 192 3.08 -3.36 -10.25
N LEU A 193 3.20 -3.83 -9.00
CA LEU A 193 2.06 -4.10 -8.13
C LEU A 193 1.26 -2.83 -7.84
N TYR A 194 1.92 -1.72 -7.49
CA TYR A 194 1.25 -0.44 -7.28
C TYR A 194 0.39 -0.03 -8.49
N TRP A 195 0.93 -0.14 -9.71
CA TRP A 195 0.19 0.18 -10.94
C TRP A 195 -0.99 -0.75 -11.19
N VAL A 196 -0.82 -2.06 -11.00
CA VAL A 196 -1.91 -3.04 -11.15
C VAL A 196 -3.06 -2.75 -10.19
N LEU A 197 -2.73 -2.36 -8.96
CA LEU A 197 -3.70 -2.05 -7.92
C LEU A 197 -4.43 -0.72 -8.21
N LEU A 198 -3.73 0.29 -8.73
CA LEU A 198 -4.40 1.52 -9.21
C LEU A 198 -5.43 1.22 -10.31
N LEU A 199 -5.12 0.33 -11.25
CA LEU A 199 -6.06 -0.10 -12.27
C LEU A 199 -7.28 -0.79 -11.66
N GLU A 200 -7.07 -1.66 -10.66
CA GLU A 200 -8.16 -2.36 -9.98
C GLU A 200 -9.12 -1.42 -9.23
N LEU A 201 -8.58 -0.35 -8.62
CA LEU A 201 -9.40 0.66 -7.94
C LEU A 201 -10.21 1.55 -8.88
N GLY A 202 -9.92 1.52 -10.18
CA GLY A 202 -10.56 2.40 -11.16
C GLY A 202 -10.24 3.89 -10.94
N GLN A 203 -9.19 4.21 -10.19
CA GLN A 203 -8.83 5.59 -9.86
C GLN A 203 -7.52 6.00 -10.55
N PRO A 204 -7.50 7.17 -11.22
CA PRO A 204 -8.63 7.97 -11.71
C PRO A 204 -9.32 7.35 -12.94
N ASN A 205 -10.64 7.50 -13.05
CA ASN A 205 -11.50 6.91 -14.10
C ASN A 205 -11.06 7.14 -15.57
N HIS A 206 -10.22 8.14 -15.84
CA HIS A 206 -9.68 8.46 -17.17
C HIS A 206 -8.29 7.85 -17.45
N LEU A 207 -7.61 7.33 -16.43
CA LEU A 207 -6.28 6.72 -16.55
C LEU A 207 -6.34 5.20 -16.74
N SER A 208 -7.37 4.51 -16.20
CA SER A 208 -7.41 3.04 -16.26
C SER A 208 -7.50 2.50 -17.69
N THR A 209 -8.24 3.14 -18.59
CA THR A 209 -8.34 2.73 -20.00
C THR A 209 -7.08 3.02 -20.80
N SER A 210 -6.42 4.16 -20.54
CA SER A 210 -5.22 4.59 -21.27
C SER A 210 -3.95 3.87 -20.80
N MET A 211 -3.81 3.65 -19.49
CA MET A 211 -2.60 3.06 -18.90
C MET A 211 -2.60 1.53 -18.87
N ALA A 212 -3.77 0.87 -18.94
CA ALA A 212 -3.85 -0.59 -18.84
C ALA A 212 -2.91 -1.35 -19.80
N PRO A 213 -2.81 -0.99 -21.10
CA PRO A 213 -1.85 -1.64 -21.99
C PRO A 213 -0.40 -1.45 -21.54
N GLY A 214 -0.05 -0.24 -21.10
CA GLY A 214 1.28 0.08 -20.60
C GLY A 214 1.63 -0.71 -19.34
N VAL A 215 0.71 -0.81 -18.38
CA VAL A 215 0.92 -1.56 -17.13
C VAL A 215 1.05 -3.05 -17.39
N ARG A 216 0.21 -3.62 -18.28
CA ARG A 216 0.34 -5.02 -18.70
C ARG A 216 1.70 -5.30 -19.31
N LYS A 217 2.15 -4.41 -20.21
CA LYS A 217 3.49 -4.48 -20.79
C LYS A 217 4.57 -4.40 -19.70
N TYR A 218 4.46 -3.45 -18.77
CA TYR A 218 5.43 -3.28 -17.68
C TYR A 218 5.54 -4.52 -16.78
N VAL A 219 4.41 -5.15 -16.43
CA VAL A 219 4.38 -6.42 -15.67
C VAL A 219 4.99 -7.58 -16.47
N ALA A 220 4.78 -7.63 -17.79
CA ALA A 220 5.40 -8.64 -18.67
C ALA A 220 6.92 -8.40 -18.81
N ASP A 221 7.33 -7.16 -19.04
CA ASP A 221 8.73 -6.76 -19.17
C ASP A 221 9.53 -7.07 -17.89
N TRP A 222 8.90 -6.94 -16.71
CA TRP A 222 9.52 -7.36 -15.45
C TRP A 222 9.91 -8.83 -15.47
N ALA A 223 9.04 -9.73 -15.95
CA ALA A 223 9.33 -11.16 -16.02
C ALA A 223 10.45 -11.49 -17.00
N THR A 224 10.47 -10.80 -18.15
CA THR A 224 11.56 -10.91 -19.14
C THR A 224 12.89 -10.51 -18.52
N SER A 225 12.93 -9.36 -17.85
CA SER A 225 14.14 -8.80 -17.25
C SER A 225 14.64 -9.64 -16.07
N PHE A 226 13.69 -10.18 -15.28
CA PHE A 226 13.97 -11.11 -14.19
C PHE A 226 14.53 -12.44 -14.71
N GLY A 227 13.97 -12.96 -15.82
CA GLY A 227 14.47 -14.16 -16.49
C GLY A 227 15.89 -13.98 -17.00
N GLN A 228 16.18 -12.86 -17.66
CA GLN A 228 17.54 -12.55 -18.14
C GLN A 228 18.54 -12.43 -16.98
N TRP A 229 18.13 -11.81 -15.88
CA TRP A 229 18.96 -11.74 -14.67
C TRP A 229 19.25 -13.13 -14.11
N LYS A 230 18.24 -14.01 -14.01
CA LYS A 230 18.43 -15.39 -13.53
C LYS A 230 19.41 -16.21 -14.39
N VAL A 231 19.36 -16.07 -15.71
CA VAL A 231 20.26 -16.77 -16.64
C VAL A 231 21.68 -16.20 -16.55
N THR A 232 21.81 -14.88 -16.44
CA THR A 232 23.12 -14.21 -16.38
C THR A 232 23.86 -14.49 -15.08
N TYR A 233 23.13 -14.60 -13.97
CA TYR A 233 23.67 -14.79 -12.63
C TYR A 233 23.17 -16.11 -12.06
N GLU A 234 23.40 -17.23 -12.75
CA GLU A 234 23.16 -18.59 -12.22
C GLU A 234 24.05 -18.83 -10.99
N VAL A 235 23.68 -18.21 -9.86
CA VAL A 235 24.29 -18.40 -8.57
C VAL A 235 23.57 -19.58 -7.93
N ASP A 236 24.31 -20.64 -7.63
CA ASP A 236 23.80 -21.80 -6.89
C ASP A 236 23.65 -21.50 -5.39
N ASP A 237 23.03 -20.35 -5.08
CA ASP A 237 22.74 -19.91 -3.71
C ASP A 237 21.27 -20.27 -3.38
N PRO A 238 21.05 -21.23 -2.47
CA PRO A 238 19.71 -21.62 -2.04
C PRO A 238 18.89 -20.44 -1.46
N LEU A 239 19.54 -19.53 -0.73
CA LEU A 239 18.89 -18.37 -0.13
C LEU A 239 18.38 -17.44 -1.22
N LEU A 240 19.22 -17.13 -2.22
CA LEU A 240 18.81 -16.31 -3.36
C LEU A 240 17.65 -16.95 -4.11
N LYS A 241 17.69 -18.26 -4.36
CA LYS A 241 16.61 -19.01 -5.02
C LYS A 241 15.30 -18.89 -4.24
N ASP A 242 15.33 -18.99 -2.92
CA ASP A 242 14.12 -18.81 -2.11
C ASP A 242 13.53 -17.41 -2.29
N TRP A 243 14.34 -16.36 -2.15
CA TRP A 243 13.84 -15.00 -2.31
C TRP A 243 13.31 -14.70 -3.73
N GLN A 244 13.83 -15.37 -4.76
CA GLN A 244 13.26 -15.33 -6.10
C GLN A 244 11.82 -15.88 -6.13
N LEU A 245 11.53 -16.95 -5.37
CA LEU A 245 10.18 -17.53 -5.29
C LEU A 245 9.18 -16.53 -4.70
N LEU A 246 9.59 -15.74 -3.71
CA LEU A 246 8.75 -14.69 -3.14
C LEU A 246 8.37 -13.63 -4.18
N LEU A 247 9.34 -13.12 -4.95
CA LEU A 247 9.09 -12.14 -6.00
C LEU A 247 8.21 -12.73 -7.11
N LEU A 248 8.47 -13.98 -7.53
CA LEU A 248 7.67 -14.65 -8.54
C LEU A 248 6.22 -14.89 -8.09
N ALA A 249 5.98 -15.17 -6.80
CA ALA A 249 4.62 -15.32 -6.28
C ALA A 249 3.83 -13.99 -6.36
N HIS A 250 4.46 -12.87 -6.03
CA HIS A 250 3.83 -11.55 -6.16
C HIS A 250 3.62 -11.14 -7.63
N HIS A 251 4.59 -11.44 -8.50
CA HIS A 251 4.40 -11.25 -9.94
C HIS A 251 3.22 -12.06 -10.48
N ARG A 252 3.07 -13.32 -10.04
CA ARG A 252 1.91 -14.14 -10.40
C ARG A 252 0.61 -13.55 -9.88
N MET A 253 0.59 -13.03 -8.65
CA MET A 253 -0.55 -12.31 -8.10
C MET A 253 -0.92 -11.10 -8.97
N ALA A 254 0.06 -10.30 -9.41
CA ALA A 254 -0.17 -9.16 -10.30
C ALA A 254 -0.81 -9.58 -11.64
N LEU A 255 -0.30 -10.66 -12.26
CA LEU A 255 -0.88 -11.22 -13.48
C LEU A 255 -2.32 -11.71 -13.28
N LEU A 256 -2.60 -12.33 -12.13
CA LEU A 256 -3.95 -12.78 -11.80
C LEU A 256 -4.89 -11.57 -11.71
N ILE A 257 -4.55 -10.55 -10.94
CA ILE A 257 -5.38 -9.33 -10.81
C ILE A 257 -5.64 -8.71 -12.20
N LEU A 258 -4.61 -8.61 -13.06
CA LEU A 258 -4.78 -8.12 -14.44
C LEU A 258 -5.77 -8.95 -15.27
N LYS A 259 -5.85 -10.28 -15.10
CA LYS A 259 -6.85 -11.11 -15.79
C LYS A 259 -8.28 -10.79 -15.38
N SER A 260 -8.49 -10.25 -14.18
CA SER A 260 -9.82 -9.81 -13.72
C SER A 260 -10.29 -8.50 -14.37
N LEU A 261 -9.37 -7.77 -15.00
CA LEU A 261 -9.60 -6.48 -15.66
C LEU A 261 -9.78 -6.64 -17.17
N PRO A 262 -10.35 -5.65 -17.89
CA PRO A 262 -10.43 -5.67 -19.35
C PRO A 262 -9.05 -5.79 -20.00
N PRO A 263 -8.90 -6.54 -21.11
CA PRO A 263 -9.99 -7.15 -21.90
C PRO A 263 -10.45 -8.53 -21.40
N GLU A 264 -9.67 -9.24 -20.58
CA GLU A 264 -9.98 -10.63 -20.21
C GLU A 264 -11.23 -10.74 -19.34
N ASN A 265 -11.40 -9.80 -18.39
CA ASN A 265 -12.56 -9.74 -17.48
C ASN A 265 -12.88 -11.08 -16.76
N ASP A 266 -11.88 -11.93 -16.51
CA ASP A 266 -12.02 -13.19 -15.76
C ASP A 266 -12.09 -12.90 -14.26
N ARG A 267 -13.12 -12.14 -13.86
CA ARG A 267 -13.35 -11.71 -12.46
C ARG A 267 -13.55 -12.85 -11.48
N SER A 268 -13.87 -14.01 -12.00
CA SER A 268 -14.08 -15.21 -11.20
C SER A 268 -12.92 -16.19 -11.31
N TYR A 269 -11.84 -15.87 -12.02
CA TYR A 269 -10.62 -16.70 -12.10
C TYR A 269 -10.87 -18.14 -12.57
N SER A 270 -11.81 -18.31 -13.50
CA SER A 270 -12.26 -19.61 -13.98
C SER A 270 -11.17 -20.45 -14.62
N ARG A 271 -10.18 -19.80 -15.27
CA ARG A 271 -9.08 -20.46 -16.00
C ARG A 271 -7.72 -20.32 -15.30
N ALA A 272 -7.71 -19.82 -14.06
CA ALA A 272 -6.49 -19.46 -13.35
C ALA A 272 -6.00 -20.51 -12.32
N ALA A 273 -6.61 -21.69 -12.28
CA ALA A 273 -6.32 -22.69 -11.25
C ALA A 273 -4.86 -23.19 -11.28
N ALA A 274 -4.22 -23.25 -12.45
CA ALA A 274 -2.81 -23.59 -12.58
C ALA A 274 -1.90 -22.49 -12.01
N ASP A 275 -2.19 -21.23 -12.34
CA ASP A 275 -1.44 -20.07 -11.85
C ASP A 275 -1.48 -19.98 -10.31
N PHE A 276 -2.66 -20.20 -9.71
CA PHE A 276 -2.80 -20.25 -8.24
C PHE A 276 -1.99 -21.39 -7.61
N ARG A 277 -1.95 -22.59 -8.23
CA ARG A 277 -1.13 -23.70 -7.73
C ARG A 277 0.35 -23.35 -7.74
N ILE A 278 0.83 -22.72 -8.81
CA ILE A 278 2.23 -22.33 -8.91
C ILE A 278 2.56 -21.24 -7.87
N MET A 279 1.69 -20.22 -7.75
CA MET A 279 1.84 -19.17 -6.74
C MET A 279 1.92 -19.74 -5.32
N PHE A 280 1.01 -20.64 -4.96
CA PHE A 280 1.04 -21.26 -3.64
C PHE A 280 2.27 -22.15 -3.43
N ALA A 281 2.70 -22.90 -4.46
CA ALA A 281 3.91 -23.71 -4.38
C ALA A 281 5.17 -22.85 -4.14
N GLN A 282 5.27 -21.69 -4.79
CA GLN A 282 6.35 -20.72 -4.59
C GLN A 282 6.36 -20.20 -3.15
N LEU A 283 5.21 -19.72 -2.65
CA LEU A 283 5.07 -19.23 -1.27
C LEU A 283 5.37 -20.32 -0.25
N ARG A 284 4.80 -21.52 -0.41
CA ARG A 284 5.01 -22.62 0.52
C ARG A 284 6.48 -23.05 0.59
N THR A 285 7.17 -23.06 -0.55
CA THR A 285 8.60 -23.41 -0.61
C THR A 285 9.42 -22.32 0.10
N PHE A 286 9.15 -21.05 -0.19
CA PHE A 286 9.78 -19.93 0.49
C PHE A 286 9.57 -19.98 2.02
N LEU A 287 8.34 -20.18 2.48
CA LEU A 287 8.00 -20.21 3.91
C LEU A 287 8.66 -21.37 4.66
N ARG A 288 8.96 -22.49 3.99
CA ARG A 288 9.71 -23.61 4.58
C ARG A 288 11.16 -23.26 4.89
N GLY A 289 11.72 -22.22 4.27
CA GLY A 289 13.07 -21.73 4.57
C GLY A 289 13.20 -21.05 5.93
N GLY A 290 12.10 -20.89 6.70
CA GLY A 290 12.15 -20.39 8.08
C GLY A 290 12.39 -18.88 8.20
N TYR A 291 12.28 -18.13 7.10
CA TYR A 291 12.51 -16.67 7.05
C TYR A 291 11.53 -15.85 7.90
N THR A 292 10.46 -16.47 8.37
CA THR A 292 9.42 -15.87 9.23
C THR A 292 9.76 -15.90 10.72
N GLU A 293 10.73 -16.73 11.14
CA GLU A 293 11.11 -16.83 12.55
C GLU A 293 11.79 -15.56 13.07
N LEU A 294 12.37 -14.77 12.16
CA LEU A 294 12.94 -13.42 12.37
C LEU A 294 13.80 -13.32 13.64
N VAL A 295 14.47 -14.40 14.01
CA VAL A 295 15.34 -14.45 15.18
C VAL A 295 16.52 -13.50 14.91
N PRO A 296 16.88 -12.59 15.84
CA PRO A 296 17.85 -11.52 15.59
C PRO A 296 19.19 -11.98 15.01
N LYS A 297 19.65 -13.19 15.39
CA LYS A 297 20.89 -13.80 14.90
C LYS A 297 20.85 -14.18 13.40
N TYR A 298 19.66 -14.42 12.84
CA TYR A 298 19.45 -14.79 11.44
C TYR A 298 18.89 -13.65 10.58
N SER A 299 18.34 -12.59 11.19
CA SER A 299 17.78 -11.44 10.46
C SER A 299 18.83 -10.64 9.67
N ASP A 300 20.11 -10.78 10.03
CA ASP A 300 21.22 -10.13 9.34
C ASP A 300 21.58 -10.84 8.01
N ASN A 301 21.15 -12.10 7.86
CA ASN A 301 21.38 -12.91 6.67
C ASN A 301 20.23 -12.82 5.65
N LEU A 302 19.23 -11.95 5.85
CA LEU A 302 18.15 -11.79 4.89
C LEU A 302 18.64 -11.00 3.67
N ILE A 303 18.47 -11.57 2.46
CA ILE A 303 18.85 -10.90 1.19
C ILE A 303 18.00 -9.64 0.99
N LEU A 304 16.70 -9.69 1.27
CA LEU A 304 15.82 -8.52 1.25
C LEU A 304 15.34 -8.21 2.66
N LYS A 305 15.85 -7.12 3.24
CA LYS A 305 15.40 -6.62 4.55
C LYS A 305 14.00 -6.00 4.50
N VAL A 306 13.62 -5.48 3.33
CA VAL A 306 12.32 -4.86 3.06
C VAL A 306 11.80 -5.41 1.73
N HIS A 307 10.57 -5.90 1.74
CA HIS A 307 9.98 -6.60 0.59
C HIS A 307 8.46 -6.47 0.60
N VAL A 308 7.78 -7.17 -0.30
CA VAL A 308 6.33 -6.97 -0.53
C VAL A 308 5.41 -7.71 0.46
N GLY A 309 5.96 -8.65 1.23
CA GLY A 309 5.28 -9.31 2.36
C GLY A 309 4.89 -10.74 2.03
N PHE A 310 4.19 -11.41 2.92
CA PHE A 310 3.68 -12.77 2.75
C PHE A 310 2.16 -12.82 2.97
N ILE A 311 1.62 -11.89 3.76
CA ILE A 311 0.20 -11.88 4.12
C ILE A 311 -0.66 -11.62 2.88
N ALA A 312 -0.35 -10.60 2.09
CA ALA A 312 -1.14 -10.23 0.90
C ALA A 312 -1.32 -11.40 -0.10
N PRO A 313 -0.26 -12.08 -0.57
CA PRO A 313 -0.43 -13.18 -1.52
C PRO A 313 -1.14 -14.41 -0.93
N LEU A 314 -0.94 -14.71 0.36
CA LEU A 314 -1.67 -15.80 1.03
C LEU A 314 -3.15 -15.45 1.23
N PHE A 315 -3.44 -14.19 1.58
CA PHE A 315 -4.81 -13.67 1.70
C PHE A 315 -5.53 -13.73 0.36
N PHE A 316 -4.88 -13.25 -0.72
CA PHE A 316 -5.39 -13.35 -2.08
C PHE A 316 -5.72 -14.81 -2.48
N LEU A 317 -4.82 -15.75 -2.18
CA LEU A 317 -5.08 -17.18 -2.40
C LEU A 317 -6.29 -17.70 -1.62
N ALA A 318 -6.44 -17.29 -0.36
CA ALA A 318 -7.52 -17.74 0.50
C ALA A 318 -8.90 -17.20 0.07
N THR A 319 -8.96 -15.95 -0.40
CA THR A 319 -10.21 -15.28 -0.76
C THR A 319 -10.59 -15.46 -2.23
N GLU A 320 -9.63 -15.36 -3.16
CA GLU A 320 -9.93 -15.29 -4.60
C GLU A 320 -9.87 -16.65 -5.32
N CYS A 321 -9.07 -17.60 -4.83
CA CYS A 321 -8.89 -18.89 -5.51
C CYS A 321 -10.19 -19.72 -5.48
N ARG A 322 -10.51 -20.42 -6.59
CA ARG A 322 -11.65 -21.34 -6.65
C ARG A 322 -11.36 -22.73 -6.07
N ALA A 323 -10.10 -23.17 -6.06
CA ALA A 323 -9.75 -24.52 -5.63
C ALA A 323 -9.81 -24.62 -4.10
N ARG A 324 -10.78 -25.40 -3.59
CA ARG A 324 -11.04 -25.58 -2.14
C ARG A 324 -9.77 -25.93 -1.36
N ASP A 325 -8.97 -26.86 -1.88
CA ASP A 325 -7.77 -27.32 -1.20
C ASP A 325 -6.69 -26.23 -1.11
N LEU A 326 -6.52 -25.43 -2.17
CA LEU A 326 -5.56 -24.32 -2.16
C LEU A 326 -5.98 -23.23 -1.19
N ARG A 327 -7.27 -22.88 -1.14
CA ARG A 327 -7.79 -21.91 -0.18
C ARG A 327 -7.56 -22.38 1.26
N HIS A 328 -7.85 -23.65 1.53
CA HIS A 328 -7.65 -24.23 2.85
C HIS A 328 -6.18 -24.18 3.25
N ASN A 329 -5.28 -24.63 2.38
CA ASN A 329 -3.84 -24.59 2.65
C ASN A 329 -3.31 -23.15 2.83
N ALA A 330 -3.85 -22.17 2.09
CA ALA A 330 -3.50 -20.77 2.27
C ALA A 330 -3.99 -20.20 3.61
N LEU A 331 -5.20 -20.59 4.06
CA LEU A 331 -5.71 -20.25 5.39
C LEU A 331 -4.83 -20.84 6.50
N GLU A 332 -4.42 -22.10 6.36
CA GLU A 332 -3.50 -22.71 7.33
C GLU A 332 -2.15 -21.97 7.37
N ALA A 333 -1.60 -21.63 6.19
CA ALA A 333 -0.39 -20.84 6.10
C ALA A 333 -0.54 -19.47 6.80
N LEU A 334 -1.64 -18.73 6.59
CA LEU A 334 -1.90 -17.46 7.30
C LEU A 334 -1.98 -17.64 8.82
N ARG A 335 -2.67 -18.69 9.27
CA ARG A 335 -2.81 -19.02 10.71
C ARG A 335 -1.46 -19.26 11.35
N ASP A 336 -0.58 -19.97 10.66
CA ASP A 336 0.70 -20.43 11.18
C ASP A 336 1.83 -19.41 10.97
N LEU A 337 1.63 -18.40 10.11
CA LEU A 337 2.63 -17.40 9.75
C LEU A 337 3.14 -16.58 10.94
N LYS A 338 2.24 -16.17 11.85
CA LYS A 338 2.52 -15.38 13.07
C LYS A 338 3.46 -14.18 12.84
N VAL A 339 3.15 -13.35 11.84
CA VAL A 339 3.88 -12.10 11.57
C VAL A 339 2.96 -10.88 11.53
N VAL A 340 3.57 -9.72 11.77
CA VAL A 340 3.02 -8.39 11.50
C VAL A 340 3.76 -7.81 10.30
N GLU A 341 3.02 -7.42 9.27
CA GLU A 341 3.50 -6.71 8.08
C GLU A 341 2.78 -5.37 8.03
N GLY A 342 3.49 -4.26 8.18
CA GLY A 342 2.88 -2.93 8.24
C GLY A 342 1.68 -2.87 9.21
N HIS A 343 0.51 -2.53 8.68
CA HIS A 343 -0.80 -2.50 9.34
C HIS A 343 -1.58 -3.84 9.32
N TRP A 344 -1.01 -4.89 8.74
CA TRP A 344 -1.58 -6.23 8.69
C TRP A 344 -0.90 -7.11 9.73
N ASN A 345 -1.65 -8.06 10.27
CA ASN A 345 -1.08 -9.19 10.97
C ASN A 345 -1.76 -10.47 10.47
N SER A 346 -1.04 -11.58 10.56
CA SER A 346 -1.48 -12.81 9.89
C SER A 346 -2.72 -13.44 10.53
N CYS A 347 -2.98 -13.20 11.82
CA CYS A 347 -4.14 -13.77 12.52
C CYS A 347 -5.43 -12.99 12.23
N VAL A 348 -5.37 -11.66 12.12
CA VAL A 348 -6.47 -10.83 11.59
C VAL A 348 -6.74 -11.21 10.13
N ALA A 349 -5.70 -11.36 9.32
CA ALA A 349 -5.85 -11.80 7.93
C ALA A 349 -6.54 -13.17 7.82
N TYR A 350 -6.12 -14.12 8.66
CA TYR A 350 -6.74 -15.43 8.77
C TYR A 350 -8.21 -15.32 9.18
N ALA A 351 -8.55 -14.53 10.20
CA ALA A 351 -9.93 -14.37 10.67
C ALA A 351 -10.83 -13.84 9.55
N ILE A 352 -10.40 -12.78 8.86
CA ILE A 352 -11.13 -12.20 7.72
C ILE A 352 -11.30 -13.22 6.59
N ALA A 353 -10.21 -13.86 6.15
CA ALA A 353 -10.24 -14.80 5.03
C ALA A 353 -11.05 -16.07 5.35
N LYS A 354 -11.00 -16.54 6.61
CA LYS A 354 -11.80 -17.66 7.10
C LYS A 354 -13.28 -17.31 7.04
N THR A 355 -13.67 -16.15 7.58
CA THR A 355 -15.06 -15.68 7.55
C THR A 355 -15.55 -15.48 6.12
N ALA A 356 -14.75 -14.88 5.24
CA ALA A 356 -15.10 -14.77 3.82
C ALA A 356 -15.34 -16.15 3.18
N THR A 357 -14.54 -17.15 3.56
CA THR A 357 -14.69 -18.52 3.07
C THR A 357 -15.93 -19.23 3.60
N GLU A 358 -16.34 -18.96 4.83
CA GLU A 358 -17.57 -19.48 5.43
C GLU A 358 -18.79 -18.86 4.76
N ILE A 359 -18.83 -17.54 4.60
CA ILE A 359 -19.91 -16.84 3.89
C ILE A 359 -20.04 -17.37 2.46
N ASP A 360 -18.92 -17.51 1.74
CA ASP A 360 -18.90 -18.04 0.37
C ASP A 360 -19.52 -19.45 0.30
N LYS A 361 -19.26 -20.32 1.28
CA LYS A 361 -19.89 -21.65 1.37
C LYS A 361 -21.38 -21.55 1.66
N ASP A 362 -21.78 -20.72 2.63
CA ASP A 362 -23.18 -20.58 3.04
C ASP A 362 -24.05 -20.05 1.89
N VAL A 363 -23.53 -19.08 1.13
CA VAL A 363 -24.21 -18.54 -0.04
C VAL A 363 -24.34 -19.59 -1.15
N ASN A 364 -23.33 -20.44 -1.37
CA ASN A 364 -23.44 -21.54 -2.34
C ASN A 364 -24.40 -22.65 -1.89
N ASN A 365 -24.47 -22.94 -0.58
CA ASN A 365 -25.43 -23.91 -0.05
C ASN A 365 -26.89 -23.46 -0.24
N GLN A 366 -27.13 -22.15 -0.28
CA GLN A 366 -28.45 -21.55 -0.51
C GLN A 366 -28.75 -21.30 -2.00
N ALA A 367 -27.75 -21.43 -2.87
CA ALA A 367 -27.89 -21.14 -4.30
C ALA A 367 -28.65 -22.26 -5.04
N LYS A 368 -29.33 -21.89 -6.13
CA LYS A 368 -30.01 -22.87 -7.00
C LYS A 368 -28.98 -23.83 -7.63
N PRO A 369 -29.30 -25.13 -7.81
CA PRO A 369 -28.44 -26.08 -8.49
C PRO A 369 -27.97 -25.53 -9.84
N GLY A 370 -26.65 -25.58 -10.09
CA GLY A 370 -26.03 -25.07 -11.32
C GLY A 370 -25.62 -23.60 -11.32
N LYS A 371 -25.96 -22.81 -10.28
CA LYS A 371 -25.47 -21.42 -10.14
C LYS A 371 -24.41 -21.35 -9.05
N THR A 372 -23.18 -21.00 -9.43
CA THR A 372 -22.10 -20.72 -8.46
C THR A 372 -22.16 -19.24 -8.10
N VAL A 373 -22.35 -18.95 -6.81
CA VAL A 373 -22.35 -17.57 -6.31
C VAL A 373 -21.06 -17.36 -5.54
N ARG A 374 -20.36 -16.27 -5.81
CA ARG A 374 -19.15 -15.90 -5.05
C ARG A 374 -19.44 -14.68 -4.22
N ILE A 375 -18.63 -14.46 -3.19
CA ILE A 375 -18.56 -13.14 -2.58
C ILE A 375 -17.31 -12.40 -3.04
N LYS A 376 -17.43 -11.08 -3.21
CA LYS A 376 -16.29 -10.16 -3.33
C LYS A 376 -16.25 -9.31 -2.07
N LEU A 377 -15.17 -9.45 -1.30
CA LEU A 377 -14.94 -8.61 -0.13
C LEU A 377 -14.54 -7.21 -0.61
N ASP A 378 -15.24 -6.20 -0.11
CA ASP A 378 -15.05 -4.79 -0.52
C ASP A 378 -14.25 -4.01 0.52
N SER A 379 -14.66 -4.10 1.78
CA SER A 379 -14.00 -3.42 2.89
C SER A 379 -14.05 -4.25 4.16
N VAL A 380 -13.10 -3.97 5.05
CA VAL A 380 -13.16 -4.42 6.44
C VAL A 380 -12.84 -3.24 7.31
N ASP A 381 -13.81 -2.83 8.11
CA ASP A 381 -13.72 -1.67 8.99
C ASP A 381 -13.51 -2.17 10.42
N ARG A 382 -12.49 -1.66 11.11
CA ARG A 382 -12.18 -2.02 12.50
C ARG A 382 -12.80 -1.00 13.45
N TRP A 383 -13.25 -1.44 14.61
CA TRP A 383 -13.90 -0.60 15.60
C TRP A 383 -13.15 -0.62 16.93
N LYS A 384 -13.32 0.46 17.73
CA LYS A 384 -12.65 0.63 19.02
C LYS A 384 -13.05 -0.41 20.06
N ASP A 385 -14.22 -1.02 19.89
CA ASP A 385 -14.73 -2.09 20.77
C ASP A 385 -14.11 -3.47 20.47
N GLY A 386 -13.16 -3.55 19.53
CA GLY A 386 -12.51 -4.79 19.13
C GLY A 386 -13.33 -5.61 18.14
N THR A 387 -14.36 -5.04 17.51
CA THR A 387 -15.09 -5.68 16.42
C THR A 387 -14.57 -5.24 15.04
N MET A 388 -14.84 -6.07 14.02
CA MET A 388 -14.54 -5.77 12.62
C MET A 388 -15.77 -6.04 11.77
N THR A 389 -16.15 -5.08 10.93
CA THR A 389 -17.28 -5.20 10.00
C THR A 389 -16.77 -5.43 8.58
N LEU A 390 -17.05 -6.62 8.04
CA LEU A 390 -16.75 -7.00 6.66
C LEU A 390 -17.92 -6.57 5.78
N LYS A 391 -17.65 -5.76 4.75
CA LYS A 391 -18.59 -5.41 3.69
C LYS A 391 -18.28 -6.23 2.45
N TYR A 392 -19.26 -6.95 1.91
CA TYR A 392 -19.07 -7.80 0.74
C TYR A 392 -20.26 -7.73 -0.22
N TYR A 393 -20.03 -8.16 -1.46
CA TYR A 393 -21.05 -8.25 -2.50
C TYR A 393 -21.15 -9.69 -3.00
N LYS A 394 -22.35 -10.14 -3.35
CA LYS A 394 -22.53 -11.40 -4.08
C LYS A 394 -22.22 -11.17 -5.55
N VAL A 395 -21.52 -12.10 -6.18
CA VAL A 395 -21.13 -12.07 -7.59
C VAL A 395 -21.67 -13.33 -8.24
N LEU A 396 -22.58 -13.15 -9.20
CA LEU A 396 -23.12 -14.22 -10.05
C LEU A 396 -22.62 -14.01 -11.47
N ASP A 397 -22.00 -15.02 -12.06
CA ASP A 397 -21.54 -15.01 -13.46
C ASP A 397 -20.73 -13.74 -13.83
N ASN A 398 -19.81 -13.32 -12.94
CA ASN A 398 -18.97 -12.10 -13.04
C ASN A 398 -19.71 -10.75 -12.86
N VAL A 399 -21.01 -10.77 -12.56
CA VAL A 399 -21.82 -9.59 -12.31
C VAL A 399 -22.09 -9.45 -10.81
N VAL A 400 -21.87 -8.26 -10.27
CA VAL A 400 -22.24 -7.94 -8.88
C VAL A 400 -23.76 -7.96 -8.78
N ALA A 401 -24.28 -8.83 -7.91
CA ALA A 401 -25.70 -9.02 -7.69
C ALA A 401 -26.10 -8.52 -6.30
N GLY A 402 -27.07 -7.61 -6.27
CA GLY A 402 -27.66 -7.09 -5.03
C GLY A 402 -26.85 -5.98 -4.37
N GLU A 403 -27.30 -5.59 -3.19
CA GLU A 403 -26.67 -4.56 -2.36
C GLU A 403 -25.50 -5.14 -1.56
N ALA A 404 -24.71 -4.25 -0.96
CA ALA A 404 -23.63 -4.66 -0.07
C ALA A 404 -24.21 -5.32 1.19
N GLU A 405 -23.69 -6.49 1.57
CA GLU A 405 -24.01 -7.16 2.82
C GLU A 405 -22.89 -6.94 3.84
N LEU A 406 -23.24 -6.98 5.13
CA LEU A 406 -22.33 -6.75 6.24
C LEU A 406 -22.23 -7.99 7.12
N LYS A 407 -21.01 -8.33 7.54
CA LYS A 407 -20.75 -9.36 8.56
C LYS A 407 -19.81 -8.82 9.62
N THR A 408 -20.25 -8.82 10.87
CA THR A 408 -19.40 -8.44 12.00
C THR A 408 -18.72 -9.68 12.60
N ILE A 409 -17.42 -9.56 12.89
CA ILE A 409 -16.64 -10.55 13.63
C ILE A 409 -15.87 -9.87 14.77
N THR A 410 -15.48 -10.63 15.78
CA THR A 410 -14.60 -10.15 16.84
C THR A 410 -13.15 -10.24 16.38
N GLU A 411 -12.39 -9.16 16.59
CA GLU A 411 -10.96 -9.17 16.33
C GLU A 411 -10.26 -10.19 17.24
N PRO A 412 -9.33 -11.00 16.71
CA PRO A 412 -8.55 -11.91 17.55
C PRO A 412 -7.85 -11.16 18.68
N ALA A 413 -8.06 -11.58 19.94
CA ALA A 413 -7.47 -10.93 21.12
C ALA A 413 -5.93 -11.04 21.20
N CYS A 414 -5.28 -11.74 20.27
CA CYS A 414 -3.87 -12.07 20.33
C CYS A 414 -2.94 -10.95 19.78
N HIS A 415 -3.41 -9.68 19.80
CA HIS A 415 -2.78 -8.49 19.17
C HIS A 415 -2.78 -7.20 20.00
N HIS A 416 -2.66 -7.25 21.33
CA HIS A 416 -2.56 -6.02 22.14
C HIS A 416 -1.20 -5.29 21.98
N GLU A 417 -0.77 -4.96 20.76
CA GLU A 417 0.33 -4.02 20.51
C GLU A 417 -0.22 -2.58 20.48
N VAL A 418 0.30 -1.73 21.38
CA VAL A 418 -0.06 -0.32 21.57
C VAL A 418 0.12 0.53 20.30
N ASN A 419 0.97 0.09 19.37
CA ASN A 419 1.34 0.83 18.16
C ASN A 419 0.44 0.53 16.94
N MET A 420 -0.54 -0.37 17.07
CA MET A 420 -1.53 -0.63 16.01
C MET A 420 -2.72 0.34 16.13
N GLN A 421 -2.44 1.65 16.24
CA GLN A 421 -3.47 2.68 16.28
C GLN A 421 -3.54 3.39 14.93
N TRP A 422 -4.43 2.92 14.06
CA TRP A 422 -5.26 3.80 13.25
C TRP A 422 -6.66 3.19 13.19
N PRO A 423 -7.72 3.86 13.69
CA PRO A 423 -9.00 3.22 13.97
C PRO A 423 -9.87 3.02 12.74
N VAL A 424 -9.47 3.50 11.57
CA VAL A 424 -10.22 3.24 10.34
C VAL A 424 -9.28 3.23 9.15
N VAL A 425 -8.91 2.04 8.74
CA VAL A 425 -8.40 1.79 7.39
C VAL A 425 -9.27 0.66 6.86
N ARG A 426 -9.77 0.78 5.64
CA ARG A 426 -10.32 -0.29 4.83
C ARG A 426 -9.19 -1.32 4.66
N VAL A 427 -9.12 -2.24 5.63
CA VAL A 427 -7.97 -3.14 5.80
C VAL A 427 -7.73 -3.95 4.52
N VAL A 428 -8.80 -4.28 3.80
CA VAL A 428 -8.81 -5.15 2.61
C VAL A 428 -8.93 -4.38 1.28
N GLN A 429 -8.60 -3.09 1.25
CA GLN A 429 -8.38 -2.46 -0.07
C GLN A 429 -7.17 -3.15 -0.71
N LEU A 430 -7.27 -3.55 -1.99
CA LEU A 430 -6.15 -4.07 -2.78
C LEU A 430 -5.55 -5.40 -2.31
N HIS A 431 -6.38 -6.36 -1.89
CA HIS A 431 -5.93 -7.69 -1.45
C HIS A 431 -4.93 -7.68 -0.27
N GLY A 432 -4.90 -6.59 0.50
CA GLY A 432 -3.99 -6.40 1.62
C GLY A 432 -2.56 -6.01 1.23
N PHE A 433 -2.35 -5.54 0.00
CA PHE A 433 -1.05 -5.06 -0.44
C PHE A 433 -0.53 -3.91 0.43
N GLN A 434 0.76 -3.98 0.75
CA GLN A 434 1.49 -2.95 1.44
C GLN A 434 2.80 -2.74 0.70
N ALA A 435 3.01 -1.53 0.18
CA ALA A 435 4.09 -1.20 -0.76
C ALA A 435 5.43 -1.90 -0.45
N ALA A 436 5.94 -1.68 0.76
CA ALA A 436 7.17 -2.28 1.25
C ALA A 436 7.06 -2.51 2.75
N VAL A 437 7.30 -3.74 3.20
CA VAL A 437 7.14 -4.17 4.59
C VAL A 437 8.43 -4.78 5.12
N LYS A 438 8.63 -4.60 6.42
CA LYS A 438 9.60 -5.35 7.21
C LYS A 438 8.81 -6.21 8.20
N PRO A 439 8.63 -7.51 7.92
CA PRO A 439 7.88 -8.38 8.81
C PRO A 439 8.47 -8.39 10.21
N ARG A 440 7.60 -8.45 11.23
CA ARG A 440 7.96 -8.62 12.64
C ARG A 440 7.28 -9.85 13.18
N LYS A 441 7.93 -10.57 14.09
CA LYS A 441 7.32 -11.71 14.77
C LYS A 441 6.14 -11.22 15.61
N LEU A 442 4.99 -11.82 15.40
CA LEU A 442 3.80 -11.59 16.21
C LEU A 442 3.88 -12.48 17.46
N GLN A 443 3.90 -11.87 18.63
CA GLN A 443 3.83 -12.61 19.89
C GLN A 443 2.37 -12.92 20.23
N CYS A 444 1.88 -14.07 19.76
CA CYS A 444 0.50 -14.47 19.99
C CYS A 444 0.40 -15.93 20.43
N CYS A 445 -0.45 -16.20 21.43
CA CYS A 445 -0.69 -17.56 21.96
C CYS A 445 -1.79 -18.32 21.17
N CYS A 446 -2.20 -17.80 20.01
CA CYS A 446 -3.20 -18.40 19.14
C CYS A 446 -2.70 -19.79 18.65
N ARG A 447 -3.07 -20.89 19.37
CA ARG A 447 -2.61 -22.28 19.13
C ARG A 447 -2.90 -22.74 17.70
N SER A 448 -1.94 -23.38 17.05
CA SER A 448 -2.18 -24.28 15.92
C SER A 448 -2.89 -25.52 16.49
N GLN A 449 -4.22 -25.54 16.49
CA GLN A 449 -4.92 -26.82 16.68
C GLN A 449 -4.52 -27.70 15.49
N LYS A 450 -3.68 -28.72 15.75
CA LYS A 450 -3.49 -29.81 14.80
C LYS A 450 -4.88 -30.39 14.50
N PRO A 451 -5.21 -30.70 13.24
CA PRO A 451 -6.46 -31.39 12.96
C PRO A 451 -6.49 -32.68 13.78
N GLU A 452 -7.54 -32.86 14.58
CA GLU A 452 -7.84 -34.16 15.19
C GLU A 452 -7.97 -35.16 14.03
N ARG A 453 -7.19 -36.24 14.13
CA ARG A 453 -7.07 -37.28 13.11
C ARG A 453 -8.35 -38.09 12.96
#